data_AF-A0A9X7FET8-F1
#
_entry.id   AF-A0A9X7FET8-F1
#
_cell.length_a   1.000
_cell.length_b   1.000
_cell.length_c   1.000
_cell.angle_alpha   90.00
_cell.angle_beta   90.00
_cell.angle_gamma   90.00
#
_symmetry.space_group_name_H-M   'P 1'
#
loop_
_entity.id
_entity.type
_entity.pdbx_description
1 polymer ?
#
loop_
_entity_poly.entity_id
_entity_poly.type
_entity_poly.pdbx_seq_one_letter_code
_entity_poly.pdbx_strand_id
1 'polypeptide(L)' 'MNDIKQEVFDKDKLDFAIFCIENVAKKLNQNPRDTYDALTKKSNILMSYIVPSYDVLHTQGKEYITNDIISFMREKGVKV' A
#
# COMPACT_ATOMS: atom_id res chain seq x y z
N MET A 1 24.96 13.12 -5.34
CA MET A 1 24.75 11.83 -4.66
C MET A 1 23.46 12.00 -3.88
N ASN A 2 22.33 11.56 -4.42
CA ASN A 2 21.07 11.66 -3.70
C ASN A 2 21.03 10.50 -2.72
N ASP A 3 21.28 10.79 -1.46
CA ASP A 3 20.95 9.88 -0.36
C ASP A 3 19.43 9.72 -0.36
N ILE A 4 18.95 8.68 -1.05
CA ILE A 4 17.61 8.16 -0.83
C ILE A 4 17.64 7.68 0.62
N LYS A 5 17.16 8.52 1.55
CA LYS A 5 16.87 8.09 2.91
C LYS A 5 15.87 6.97 2.78
N GLN A 6 16.36 5.73 2.88
CA GLN A 6 15.51 4.57 3.06
C GLN A 6 14.85 4.79 4.40
N GLU A 7 13.58 5.22 4.39
CA GLU A 7 12.79 5.32 5.61
C GLU A 7 12.79 3.92 6.23
N VAL A 8 13.40 3.79 7.40
CA VAL A 8 13.50 2.51 8.08
C VAL A 8 12.08 2.14 8.50
N PHE A 9 11.50 1.17 7.79
CA PHE A 9 10.26 0.55 8.20
C PHE A 9 10.49 -0.13 9.54
N ASP A 10 9.83 0.37 10.58
CA ASP A 10 9.64 -0.45 11.76
C ASP A 10 8.83 -1.70 11.38
N LYS A 11 8.90 -2.71 12.25
CA LYS A 11 8.27 -4.00 11.99
C LYS A 11 6.77 -3.86 11.75
N ASP A 12 6.10 -2.98 12.50
CA ASP A 12 4.65 -2.86 12.45
C ASP A 12 4.18 -2.23 11.13
N LYS A 13 4.90 -1.22 10.62
CA LYS A 13 4.66 -0.63 9.30
C LYS A 13 4.96 -1.61 8.16
N LEU A 14 5.99 -2.44 8.30
CA LEU A 14 6.30 -3.49 7.32
C LEU A 14 5.18 -4.54 7.27
N ASP A 15 4.76 -5.05 8.42
CA ASP A 15 3.70 -6.04 8.53
C ASP A 15 2.37 -5.45 8.00
N PHE A 16 2.10 -4.17 8.27
CA PHE A 16 0.94 -3.46 7.73
C PHE A 16 1.00 -3.27 6.21
N ALA A 17 2.16 -2.93 5.66
CA ALA A 17 2.36 -2.81 4.22
C ALA A 17 2.08 -4.15 3.52
N ILE A 18 2.61 -5.25 4.05
CA ILE A 18 2.36 -6.62 3.54
C ILE A 18 0.87 -6.94 3.62
N PHE A 19 0.23 -6.68 4.76
CA PHE A 19 -1.21 -6.87 4.94
C PHE A 19 -2.04 -6.12 3.89
N CYS A 20 -1.69 -4.86 3.61
CA CYS A 20 -2.39 -4.06 2.60
C CYS A 20 -2.23 -4.64 1.19
N ILE A 21 -1.01 -5.01 0.81
CA ILE A 21 -0.72 -5.61 -0.51
C ILE A 21 -1.53 -6.89 -0.70
N GLU A 22 -1.51 -7.80 0.28
CA GLU A 22 -2.21 -9.08 0.17
C GLU A 22 -3.72 -8.93 0.09
N ASN A 23 -4.32 -8.05 0.91
CA ASN A 23 -5.77 -7.87 0.93
C ASN A 23 -6.27 -7.15 -0.32
N VAL A 24 -5.52 -6.16 -0.83
CA VAL A 24 -5.85 -5.51 -2.11
C VAL A 24 -5.75 -6.52 -3.26
N ALA A 25 -4.67 -7.30 -3.32
CA ALA A 25 -4.51 -8.35 -4.32
C ALA A 25 -5.68 -9.34 -4.29
N LYS A 26 -6.05 -9.81 -3.09
CA LYS A 26 -7.18 -10.72 -2.89
C LYS A 26 -8.51 -10.11 -3.32
N LYS A 27 -8.80 -8.85 -2.97
CA LYS A 27 -10.05 -8.15 -3.31
C LYS A 27 -10.17 -7.91 -4.83
N LEU A 28 -9.05 -7.67 -5.51
CA LEU A 28 -9.00 -7.48 -6.97
C LEU A 28 -8.82 -8.79 -7.76
N ASN A 29 -8.70 -9.93 -7.07
CA ASN A 29 -8.38 -11.23 -7.67
C ASN A 29 -7.10 -11.18 -8.53
N GLN A 30 -6.05 -10.55 -8.01
CA GLN A 30 -4.75 -10.35 -8.67
C GLN A 30 -3.63 -11.05 -7.90
N ASN A 31 -2.46 -11.17 -8.55
CA ASN A 31 -1.26 -11.64 -7.88
C ASN A 31 -0.74 -10.58 -6.89
N PRO A 32 -0.34 -10.96 -5.66
CA PRO A 32 0.29 -10.04 -4.71
C PRO A 32 1.53 -9.34 -5.26
N ARG A 33 2.31 -10.00 -6.14
CA ARG A 33 3.48 -9.40 -6.79
C ARG A 33 3.11 -8.26 -7.71
N ASP A 34 2.07 -8.44 -8.53
CA ASP A 34 1.61 -7.40 -9.45
C ASP A 34 1.02 -6.22 -8.67
N THR A 35 0.35 -6.51 -7.55
CA THR A 35 -0.18 -5.50 -6.64
C THR A 35 0.94 -4.71 -5.95
N TYR A 36 2.00 -5.40 -5.50
CA TYR A 36 3.19 -4.75 -4.96
C TYR A 36 3.82 -3.83 -6.01
N ASP A 37 4.01 -4.32 -7.24
CA ASP A 37 4.57 -3.52 -8.33
C ASP A 37 3.67 -2.31 -8.65
N ALA A 38 2.35 -2.47 -8.61
CA ALA A 38 1.41 -1.37 -8.79
C ALA A 38 1.54 -0.29 -7.69
N LEU A 39 1.67 -0.69 -6.42
CA LEU A 39 1.77 0.22 -5.28
C LEU A 39 3.15 0.87 -5.09
N THR A 40 4.21 0.34 -5.73
CA THR A 40 5.60 0.78 -5.52
C THR A 40 6.37 1.17 -6.79
N LYS A 41 6.37 0.34 -7.83
CA LYS A 41 7.17 0.57 -9.04
C LYS A 41 6.41 1.40 -10.06
N LYS A 42 5.12 1.12 -10.23
CA LYS A 42 4.21 1.84 -11.14
C LYS A 42 3.62 3.09 -10.49
N SER A 43 3.70 3.20 -9.16
CA SER A 43 3.21 4.35 -8.39
C SER A 43 3.95 4.47 -7.08
N ASN A 44 3.83 5.61 -6.39
CA ASN A 44 4.41 5.81 -5.07
C ASN A 44 3.42 5.56 -3.92
N ILE A 45 2.29 4.90 -4.17
CA ILE A 45 1.16 4.83 -3.21
C ILE A 45 1.58 4.23 -1.87
N LEU A 46 2.44 3.21 -1.87
CA LEU A 46 2.93 2.62 -0.63
C LEU A 46 3.63 3.66 0.24
N MET A 47 4.58 4.41 -0.33
CA MET A 47 5.42 5.36 0.41
C MET A 47 4.76 6.73 0.61
N SER A 48 3.84 7.14 -0.27
CA SER A 48 3.20 8.46 -0.19
C SER A 48 1.88 8.46 0.56
N TYR A 49 1.29 7.28 0.81
CA TYR A 49 -0.05 7.19 1.39
C TYR A 49 -0.17 6.08 2.44
N ILE A 50 0.07 4.81 2.09
CA ILE A 50 -0.17 3.69 3.02
C ILE A 50 0.70 3.81 4.28
N VAL A 51 2.00 4.04 4.08
CA VAL A 51 2.98 4.07 5.17
C VAL A 51 2.89 5.36 6.00
N PRO A 52 2.80 6.56 5.39
CA PRO A 52 2.57 7.78 6.15
C PRO A 52 1.24 7.79 6.91
N SER A 53 0.22 7.09 6.42
CA SER A 53 -1.10 7.04 7.06
C SER A 53 -1.26 5.85 8.01
N TYR A 54 -0.17 5.12 8.33
CA TYR A 54 -0.20 3.94 9.18
C TYR A 54 -1.00 4.19 10.46
N ASP A 55 -0.68 5.23 11.23
CA ASP A 55 -1.29 5.54 12.54
C ASP A 55 -2.82 5.65 12.48
N VAL A 56 -3.37 6.09 11.36
CA VAL A 56 -4.82 6.20 11.15
C VAL A 56 -5.37 4.90 10.57
N LEU A 57 -4.78 4.40 9.48
CA LEU A 57 -5.32 3.25 8.74
C LEU A 57 -5.28 1.96 9.56
N HIS A 58 -4.25 1.70 10.37
CA HIS A 58 -4.13 0.44 11.11
C HIS A 58 -5.20 0.28 12.22
N THR A 59 -5.88 1.36 12.60
CA THR A 59 -7.00 1.34 13.55
C THR A 59 -8.33 0.97 12.90
N GLN A 60 -8.39 0.98 11.56
CA GLN A 60 -9.62 0.77 10.80
C GLN A 60 -9.87 -0.71 10.50
N GLY A 61 -11.12 -1.02 10.13
CA GLY A 61 -11.48 -2.37 9.71
C GLY A 61 -10.84 -2.77 8.37
N LYS A 62 -10.50 -4.05 8.21
CA LYS A 62 -9.89 -4.61 7.00
C LYS A 62 -10.58 -4.20 5.70
N GLU A 63 -11.92 -4.31 5.66
CA GLU A 63 -12.69 -3.99 4.45
C GLU A 63 -12.60 -2.51 4.11
N TYR A 64 -12.63 -1.63 5.11
CA TYR A 64 -12.44 -0.19 4.91
C TYR A 64 -11.06 0.08 4.30
N ILE A 65 -9.98 -0.38 4.96
CA ILE A 65 -8.59 -0.16 4.50
C ILE A 65 -8.42 -0.63 3.06
N THR A 66 -8.93 -1.82 2.75
CA THR A 66 -8.79 -2.41 1.41
C THR A 66 -9.52 -1.58 0.36
N ASN A 67 -10.76 -1.16 0.63
CA ASN A 67 -11.54 -0.36 -0.30
C ASN A 67 -10.96 1.05 -0.47
N ASP A 68 -10.45 1.65 0.60
CA ASP A 68 -9.83 2.98 0.62
C ASP A 68 -8.59 3.00 -0.28
N ILE A 69 -7.68 2.03 -0.12
CA ILE A 69 -6.49 1.90 -0.97
C ILE A 69 -6.89 1.68 -2.44
N ILE A 70 -7.88 0.82 -2.73
CA ILE A 70 -8.35 0.60 -4.10
C ILE A 70 -8.97 1.87 -4.69
N SER A 71 -9.73 2.64 -3.91
CA SER A 71 -10.27 3.94 -4.35
C SER A 71 -9.14 4.90 -4.70
N PHE A 72 -8.15 5.02 -3.82
CA PHE A 72 -7.00 5.87 -4.03
C PHE A 72 -6.17 5.46 -5.26
N MET A 73 -5.98 4.16 -5.49
CA MET A 73 -5.35 3.64 -6.72
C MET A 73 -6.10 4.13 -7.97
N ARG A 74 -7.44 4.04 -7.98
CA ARG A 74 -8.27 4.47 -9.10
C ARG A 74 -8.19 5.98 -9.34
N GLU A 75 -8.22 6.78 -8.27
CA GLU A 75 -8.05 8.24 -8.34
C GLU A 75 -6.68 8.64 -8.93
N LYS A 76 -5.65 7.85 -8.63
CA LYS A 76 -4.30 8.03 -9.21
C LYS A 76 -4.12 7.40 -10.59
N GLY A 77 -5.16 6.78 -11.15
CA GLY A 77 -5.10 6.10 -12.45
C GLY A 77 -4.24 4.84 -12.46
N VAL A 78 -3.91 4.29 -11.28
CA VAL A 78 -3.06 3.10 -11.12
C VAL A 78 -3.92 1.85 -11.28
N LYS A 79 -3.43 0.91 -12.08
CA LYS A 79 -4.03 -0.40 -12.28
C LYS A 79 -3.00 -1.46 -11.93
N VAL A 80 -3.49 -2.59 -11.40
CA VAL A 80 -2.68 -3.79 -11.20
C VAL A 80 -2.48 -4.46 -12.54
#